data_AF-A0A3M7PEE2-F1
#
_entry.id   AF-A0A3M7PEE2-F1
#
_cell.length_a   1.000
_cell.length_b   1.000
_cell.length_c   1.000
_cell.angle_alpha   90.00
_cell.angle_beta   90.00
_cell.angle_gamma   90.00
#
_symmetry.space_group_name_H-M   'P 1'
#
loop_
_entity.id
_entity.type
_entity.pdbx_description
1 polymer ?
#
loop_
_entity_poly.entity_id
_entity_poly.type
_entity_poly.pdbx_seq_one_letter_code
_entity_poly.pdbx_strand_id
1 'polypeptide(L)'
;ITINGDGFDQSTKVVLDSLVYDSSNSKITFDSFKFITLANTGQHNLSMFTSGREVEFMTSLTYEFSEAKNPQISSISISEIEQESNLTIIGINFGVEPSEIDLKIGTQICRTIDLQSTTITCTIPGLESGFHIVTLNVRTIGDSNEFNERITGKATVKSIVPNSGSTNGGTIVKIQGNGFTVGSSVVLGQAICLVKNVKINEIE
;
A
#
# COMPACT_ATOMS: atom_id res chain seq x y z
N ILE A 1 16.17 10.15 -1.70
CA ILE A 1 17.54 10.56 -2.11
C ILE A 1 18.43 10.61 -0.88
N THR A 2 19.68 10.16 -1.01
CA THR A 2 20.74 10.34 -0.01
C THR A 2 21.91 11.09 -0.68
N ILE A 3 22.30 12.23 -0.12
CA ILE A 3 23.49 12.99 -0.52
C ILE A 3 24.54 12.78 0.58
N ASN A 4 25.71 12.27 0.21
CA ASN A 4 26.82 12.06 1.13
C ASN A 4 27.82 13.20 0.99
N GLY A 5 28.41 13.64 2.09
CA GLY A 5 29.37 14.73 2.15
C GLY A 5 29.95 14.86 3.55
N ASP A 6 30.37 16.06 3.93
CA ASP A 6 30.86 16.40 5.26
C ASP A 6 30.42 17.82 5.62
N GLY A 7 30.27 18.11 6.92
CA GLY A 7 29.95 19.46 7.39
C GLY A 7 28.48 19.86 7.25
N PHE A 8 27.57 18.91 7.07
CA PHE A 8 26.14 19.19 7.12
C PHE A 8 25.68 19.40 8.57
N ASP A 9 24.74 20.32 8.75
CA ASP A 9 24.16 20.64 10.05
C ASP A 9 22.65 20.94 9.92
N GLN A 10 22.00 21.35 11.00
CA GLN A 10 20.55 21.61 11.02
C GLN A 10 20.12 22.82 10.18
N SER A 11 21.07 23.64 9.72
CA SER A 11 20.84 24.73 8.77
C SER A 11 21.00 24.30 7.31
N THR A 12 21.48 23.07 7.07
CA THR A 12 21.60 22.52 5.72
C THR A 12 20.21 22.32 5.10
N LYS A 13 20.06 22.78 3.86
CA LYS A 13 18.87 22.55 3.04
C LYS A 13 19.24 22.20 1.61
N VAL A 14 18.40 21.41 0.97
CA VAL A 14 18.50 21.03 -0.44
C VAL A 14 17.30 21.63 -1.17
N VAL A 15 17.56 22.22 -2.33
CA VAL A 15 16.54 22.70 -3.25
C VAL A 15 16.57 21.83 -4.49
N LEU A 16 15.43 21.21 -4.79
CA LEU A 16 15.20 20.47 -6.04
C LEU A 16 14.04 21.16 -6.76
N ASP A 17 14.34 21.78 -7.89
CA ASP A 17 13.46 22.71 -8.59
C ASP A 17 12.98 23.86 -7.67
N SER A 18 11.72 23.83 -7.23
CA SER A 18 11.11 24.81 -6.32
C SER A 18 10.86 24.25 -4.92
N LEU A 19 11.15 22.97 -4.69
CA LEU A 19 10.91 22.28 -3.43
C LEU A 19 12.13 22.38 -2.52
N VAL A 20 11.88 22.73 -1.26
CA VAL A 20 12.91 22.86 -0.23
C VAL A 20 12.81 21.69 0.75
N TYR A 21 13.93 21.01 0.92
CA TYR A 21 14.13 19.95 1.90
C TYR A 21 15.11 20.45 2.95
N ASP A 22 14.71 20.44 4.21
CA ASP A 22 15.48 20.93 5.34
C ASP A 22 15.30 20.03 6.57
N SER A 23 15.75 20.48 7.75
CA SER A 23 15.65 19.71 9.00
C SER A 23 14.22 19.35 9.44
N SER A 24 13.18 19.96 8.87
CA SER A 24 11.79 19.63 9.18
C SER A 24 11.26 18.40 8.45
N ASN A 25 11.86 18.06 7.29
CA ASN A 25 11.35 17.00 6.40
C ASN A 25 12.46 16.06 5.88
N SER A 26 13.67 16.21 6.42
CA SER A 26 14.86 15.44 6.02
C SER A 26 15.60 14.92 7.25
N LYS A 27 16.35 13.84 7.06
CA LYS A 27 17.30 13.34 8.06
C LYS A 27 18.69 13.86 7.71
N ILE A 28 19.29 14.60 8.64
CA ILE A 28 20.59 15.23 8.46
C ILE A 28 21.55 14.69 9.54
N THR A 29 22.66 14.10 9.09
CA THR A 29 23.85 13.81 9.89
C THR A 29 24.99 14.69 9.39
N PHE A 30 26.12 14.71 10.09
CA PHE A 30 27.29 15.47 9.65
C PHE A 30 27.74 15.12 8.22
N ASP A 31 27.56 13.86 7.84
CA ASP A 31 28.07 13.24 6.61
C ASP A 31 26.98 12.85 5.60
N SER A 32 25.70 13.01 5.94
CA SER A 32 24.60 12.57 5.10
C SER A 32 23.37 13.47 5.20
N PHE A 33 22.77 13.77 4.04
CA PHE A 33 21.48 14.44 3.93
C PHE A 33 20.51 13.52 3.18
N LYS A 34 19.45 13.05 3.86
CA LYS A 34 18.48 12.10 3.31
C LYS A 34 17.06 12.65 3.35
N PHE A 35 16.39 12.62 2.20
CA PHE A 35 15.01 13.12 2.03
C PHE A 35 14.22 12.28 1.02
N ILE A 36 12.90 12.37 1.08
CA ILE A 36 11.97 11.74 0.13
C ILE A 36 11.44 12.83 -0.80
N THR A 37 11.54 12.61 -2.10
CA THR A 37 11.06 13.55 -3.12
C THR A 37 9.58 13.34 -3.41
N LEU A 38 8.92 14.39 -3.89
CA LEU A 38 7.63 14.24 -4.59
C LEU A 38 7.83 13.63 -5.98
N ALA A 39 6.74 13.12 -6.57
CA ALA A 39 6.75 12.57 -7.92
C ALA A 39 7.10 13.65 -8.95
N ASN A 40 7.99 13.30 -9.88
CA ASN A 40 8.46 14.15 -10.98
C ASN A 40 9.01 13.28 -12.12
N THR A 41 9.44 13.86 -13.23
CA THR A 41 9.98 13.11 -14.38
C THR A 41 11.17 13.83 -15.02
N GLY A 42 12.16 13.06 -15.49
CA GLY A 42 13.32 13.60 -16.18
C GLY A 42 14.46 14.01 -15.24
N GLN A 43 15.39 14.80 -15.77
CA GLN A 43 16.62 15.19 -15.08
C GLN A 43 16.51 16.60 -14.49
N HIS A 44 16.91 16.74 -13.23
CA HIS A 44 16.81 17.97 -12.46
C HIS A 44 18.12 18.31 -11.77
N ASN A 45 18.42 19.60 -11.64
CA ASN A 45 19.56 20.08 -10.88
C ASN A 45 19.24 20.17 -9.40
N LEU A 46 20.23 19.85 -8.57
CA LEU A 46 20.17 20.04 -7.12
C LEU A 46 21.03 21.24 -6.73
N SER A 47 20.49 22.11 -5.88
CA SER A 47 21.25 23.13 -5.15
C SER A 47 21.22 22.80 -3.67
N MET A 48 22.33 23.02 -2.96
CA MET A 48 22.42 22.80 -1.52
C MET A 48 22.93 24.07 -0.85
N PHE A 49 22.44 24.35 0.34
CA PHE A 49 22.86 25.49 1.14
C PHE A 49 23.14 25.03 2.56
N THR A 50 24.22 25.52 3.18
CA THR A 50 24.52 25.31 4.60
C THR A 50 24.84 26.66 5.23
N SER A 51 24.24 26.95 6.40
CA SER A 51 24.36 28.24 7.09
C SER A 51 24.05 29.44 6.19
N GLY A 52 23.11 29.28 5.25
CA GLY A 52 22.68 30.30 4.31
C GLY A 52 23.61 30.55 3.12
N ARG A 53 24.72 29.80 2.98
CA ARG A 53 25.63 29.87 1.84
C ARG A 53 25.40 28.70 0.90
N GLU A 54 25.43 28.95 -0.40
CA GLU A 54 25.37 27.87 -1.40
C GLU A 54 26.61 26.99 -1.28
N VAL A 55 26.40 25.68 -1.33
CA VAL A 55 27.45 24.67 -1.33
C VAL A 55 27.85 24.43 -2.77
N GLU A 56 29.10 24.75 -3.10
CA GLU A 56 29.64 24.43 -4.42
C GLU A 56 29.91 22.94 -4.55
N PHE A 57 29.35 22.33 -5.60
CA PHE A 57 29.65 20.95 -5.97
C PHE A 57 30.85 20.92 -6.92
N MET A 58 31.74 19.94 -6.76
CA MET A 58 32.88 19.73 -7.67
C MET A 58 32.44 19.47 -9.12
N THR A 59 31.24 18.93 -9.31
CA THR A 59 30.56 18.72 -10.59
C THR A 59 29.09 19.03 -10.42
N SER A 60 28.40 19.48 -11.48
CA SER A 60 26.95 19.70 -11.42
C SER A 60 26.23 18.44 -10.94
N LEU A 61 25.52 18.54 -9.81
CA LEU A 61 24.80 17.43 -9.22
C LEU A 61 23.38 17.38 -9.79
N THR A 62 23.10 16.37 -10.61
CA THR A 62 21.77 16.13 -11.18
C THR A 62 21.12 14.90 -10.57
N TYR A 63 19.79 14.91 -10.46
CA TYR A 63 18.98 13.75 -10.13
C TYR A 63 18.00 13.44 -11.27
N GLU A 64 17.90 12.17 -11.65
CA GLU A 64 16.98 11.71 -12.69
C GLU A 64 15.83 10.91 -12.08
N PHE A 65 14.60 11.36 -12.33
CA PHE A 65 13.40 10.58 -12.10
C PHE A 65 13.13 9.71 -13.32
N SER A 66 13.31 8.40 -13.15
CA SER A 66 13.22 7.41 -14.24
C SER A 66 12.21 6.33 -13.89
N GLU A 67 11.30 6.03 -14.83
CA GLU A 67 10.29 4.97 -14.68
C GLU A 67 10.92 3.60 -14.40
N ALA A 68 12.13 3.34 -14.91
CA ALA A 68 12.87 2.10 -14.65
C ALA A 68 13.24 1.91 -13.16
N LYS A 69 13.13 2.96 -12.34
CA LYS A 69 13.34 2.90 -10.88
C LYS A 69 12.05 2.74 -10.09
N ASN A 70 10.87 2.84 -10.71
CA ASN A 70 9.61 2.59 -10.04
C ASN A 70 9.51 1.11 -9.63
N PRO A 71 8.80 0.78 -8.54
CA PRO A 71 8.36 -0.59 -8.28
C PRO A 71 7.64 -1.15 -9.51
N GLN A 72 7.86 -2.41 -9.85
CA GLN A 72 7.16 -3.04 -10.96
C GLN A 72 6.56 -4.35 -10.49
N ILE A 73 5.25 -4.50 -10.67
CA ILE A 73 4.54 -5.76 -10.50
C ILE A 73 4.55 -6.48 -11.85
N SER A 74 5.03 -7.71 -11.84
CA SER A 74 5.07 -8.60 -13.01
C SER A 74 3.97 -9.65 -12.97
N SER A 75 3.63 -10.17 -11.79
CA SER A 75 2.55 -11.14 -11.64
C SER A 75 2.05 -11.25 -10.20
N ILE A 76 0.89 -11.89 -10.06
CA ILE A 76 0.26 -12.25 -8.78
C ILE A 76 -0.14 -13.73 -8.78
N SER A 77 -0.01 -14.39 -7.63
CA SER A 77 -0.20 -15.85 -7.52
C SER A 77 -1.62 -16.34 -7.77
N ILE A 78 -2.64 -15.52 -7.47
CA ILE A 78 -4.06 -15.89 -7.60
C ILE A 78 -4.89 -14.73 -8.14
N SER A 79 -5.94 -15.06 -8.87
CA SER A 79 -6.86 -14.11 -9.49
C SER A 79 -8.27 -14.11 -8.88
N GLU A 80 -8.55 -14.99 -7.91
CA GLU A 80 -9.84 -15.07 -7.20
C GLU A 80 -9.63 -15.25 -5.68
N ILE A 81 -10.43 -14.56 -4.86
CA ILE A 81 -10.42 -14.60 -3.40
C ILE A 81 -11.82 -14.94 -2.89
N GLU A 82 -11.92 -16.08 -2.21
CA GLU A 82 -13.17 -16.59 -1.64
C GLU A 82 -13.17 -16.61 -0.09
N GLN A 83 -12.01 -16.32 0.51
CA GLN A 83 -11.75 -16.32 1.94
C GLN A 83 -10.39 -15.66 2.20
N GLU A 84 -9.99 -15.55 3.47
CA GLU A 84 -8.62 -15.17 3.82
C GLU A 84 -7.61 -16.06 3.07
N SER A 85 -6.67 -15.43 2.39
CA SER A 85 -5.76 -16.07 1.44
C SER A 85 -4.37 -15.43 1.49
N ASN A 86 -3.34 -16.22 1.18
CA ASN A 86 -1.98 -15.71 1.00
C ASN A 86 -1.73 -15.38 -0.47
N LEU A 87 -1.22 -14.18 -0.71
CA LEU A 87 -0.84 -13.66 -2.02
C LEU A 87 0.68 -13.64 -2.13
N THR A 88 1.19 -13.98 -3.31
CA THR A 88 2.57 -13.71 -3.72
C THR A 88 2.54 -12.77 -4.91
N ILE A 89 3.18 -11.61 -4.76
CA ILE A 89 3.45 -10.66 -5.83
C ILE A 89 4.89 -10.85 -6.29
N ILE A 90 5.10 -10.98 -7.59
CA ILE A 90 6.44 -11.07 -8.18
C ILE A 90 6.72 -9.79 -8.94
N GLY A 91 7.94 -9.27 -8.81
CA GLY A 91 8.32 -8.02 -9.45
C GLY A 91 9.74 -7.58 -9.13
N ILE A 92 9.99 -6.28 -9.27
CA ILE A 92 11.29 -5.66 -9.02
C ILE A 92 11.13 -4.31 -8.32
N ASN A 93 12.23 -3.78 -7.79
CA ASN A 93 12.30 -2.47 -7.13
C ASN A 93 11.34 -2.33 -5.93
N PHE A 94 11.14 -3.40 -5.16
CA PHE A 94 10.28 -3.37 -3.96
C PHE A 94 10.96 -2.78 -2.73
N GLY A 95 12.23 -2.36 -2.82
CA GLY A 95 13.00 -1.92 -1.67
C GLY A 95 13.43 -3.09 -0.79
N VAL A 96 13.69 -2.82 0.49
CA VAL A 96 14.25 -3.80 1.45
C VAL A 96 13.53 -3.81 2.79
N GLU A 97 12.65 -2.84 3.06
CA GLU A 97 11.94 -2.69 4.33
C GLU A 97 10.44 -3.00 4.16
N PRO A 98 9.92 -4.09 4.77
CA PRO A 98 8.50 -4.43 4.68
C PRO A 98 7.55 -3.32 5.17
N SER A 99 7.98 -2.51 6.13
CA SER A 99 7.20 -1.40 6.69
C SER A 99 7.00 -0.22 5.72
N GLU A 100 7.75 -0.20 4.62
CA GLU A 100 7.60 0.79 3.55
C GLU A 100 6.67 0.33 2.43
N ILE A 101 6.16 -0.91 2.49
CA ILE A 101 5.23 -1.48 1.51
C ILE A 101 3.79 -1.16 1.89
N ASP A 102 3.13 -0.39 1.04
CA ASP A 102 1.70 -0.12 1.09
C ASP A 102 1.02 -0.85 -0.09
N LEU A 103 0.65 -2.13 0.13
CA LEU A 103 0.00 -3.00 -0.86
C LEU A 103 -1.51 -3.16 -0.58
N LYS A 104 -2.34 -2.82 -1.57
CA LYS A 104 -3.80 -2.94 -1.49
C LYS A 104 -4.37 -3.64 -2.72
N ILE A 105 -5.51 -4.29 -2.51
CA ILE A 105 -6.35 -4.86 -3.55
C ILE A 105 -7.74 -4.25 -3.39
N GLY A 106 -8.09 -3.33 -4.28
CA GLY A 106 -9.26 -2.47 -4.10
C GLY A 106 -9.14 -1.65 -2.81
N THR A 107 -10.11 -1.77 -1.93
CA THR A 107 -10.11 -1.12 -0.60
C THR A 107 -9.37 -1.93 0.47
N GLN A 108 -9.00 -3.17 0.18
CA GLN A 108 -8.48 -4.12 1.15
C GLN A 108 -6.96 -4.04 1.25
N ILE A 109 -6.46 -3.86 2.48
CA ILE A 109 -5.04 -3.82 2.78
C ILE A 109 -4.51 -5.25 2.89
N CYS A 110 -3.44 -5.56 2.17
CA CYS A 110 -2.73 -6.82 2.38
C CYS A 110 -1.91 -6.75 3.67
N ARG A 111 -2.12 -7.69 4.57
CA ARG A 111 -1.51 -7.74 5.90
C ARG A 111 -0.28 -8.64 5.88
N THR A 112 0.49 -8.61 6.98
CA THR A 112 1.63 -9.51 7.20
C THR A 112 2.60 -9.55 6.01
N ILE A 113 3.02 -8.36 5.56
CA ILE A 113 3.98 -8.22 4.47
C ILE A 113 5.29 -8.91 4.87
N ASP A 114 5.71 -9.87 4.07
CA ASP A 114 7.08 -10.38 4.03
C ASP A 114 7.69 -10.03 2.67
N LEU A 115 8.89 -9.49 2.70
CA LEU A 115 9.55 -8.89 1.54
C LEU A 115 10.88 -9.58 1.27
N GLN A 116 11.07 -9.95 0.00
CA GLN A 116 12.35 -10.37 -0.55
C GLN A 116 12.69 -9.49 -1.77
N SER A 117 13.84 -9.74 -2.39
CA SER A 117 14.34 -8.88 -3.48
C SER A 117 13.38 -8.74 -4.67
N THR A 118 12.65 -9.81 -5.02
CA THR A 118 11.74 -9.85 -6.17
C THR A 118 10.34 -10.34 -5.83
N THR A 119 10.05 -10.56 -4.55
CA THR A 119 8.78 -11.12 -4.10
C THR A 119 8.25 -10.38 -2.87
N ILE A 120 6.94 -10.14 -2.87
CA ILE A 120 6.19 -9.74 -1.68
C ILE A 120 5.20 -10.86 -1.41
N THR A 121 5.19 -11.37 -0.18
CA THR A 121 4.10 -12.25 0.29
C THR A 121 3.28 -11.53 1.34
N CYS A 122 1.97 -11.75 1.33
CA CYS A 122 1.06 -11.07 2.25
C CYS A 122 -0.25 -11.86 2.41
N THR A 123 -1.00 -11.56 3.47
CA THR A 123 -2.30 -12.17 3.73
C THR A 123 -3.41 -11.15 3.47
N ILE A 124 -4.32 -11.46 2.54
CA ILE A 124 -5.51 -10.66 2.28
C ILE A 124 -6.69 -11.28 3.07
N PRO A 125 -7.39 -10.52 3.95
CA PRO A 125 -8.43 -11.08 4.82
C PRO A 125 -9.72 -11.48 4.08
N GLY A 126 -9.83 -11.14 2.80
CA GLY A 126 -11.01 -11.31 1.97
C GLY A 126 -11.15 -10.11 1.02
N LEU A 127 -11.99 -10.28 -0.01
CA LEU A 127 -12.30 -9.24 -1.00
C LEU A 127 -13.80 -9.16 -1.21
N GLU A 128 -14.29 -7.94 -1.40
CA GLU A 128 -15.70 -7.66 -1.73
C GLU A 128 -16.06 -8.34 -3.05
N SER A 129 -17.32 -8.72 -3.24
CA SER A 129 -17.70 -9.37 -4.50
C SER A 129 -17.45 -8.44 -5.69
N GLY A 130 -16.75 -8.94 -6.72
CA GLY A 130 -16.44 -8.19 -7.94
C GLY A 130 -14.94 -8.01 -8.20
N PHE A 131 -14.60 -7.19 -9.19
CA PHE A 131 -13.22 -7.03 -9.63
C PHE A 131 -12.49 -5.87 -8.94
N HIS A 132 -11.30 -6.14 -8.45
CA HIS A 132 -10.44 -5.20 -7.73
C HIS A 132 -9.09 -5.02 -8.42
N ILE A 133 -8.56 -3.80 -8.35
CA ILE A 133 -7.24 -3.44 -8.88
C ILE A 133 -6.20 -3.64 -7.78
N VAL A 134 -5.00 -4.10 -8.16
CA VAL A 134 -3.86 -4.16 -7.26
C VAL A 134 -3.11 -2.83 -7.32
N THR A 135 -2.86 -2.23 -6.16
CA THR A 135 -2.06 -1.00 -6.05
C THR A 135 -0.93 -1.22 -5.07
N LEU A 136 0.29 -0.91 -5.49
CA LEU A 136 1.48 -0.97 -4.66
C LEU A 136 2.15 0.41 -4.63
N ASN A 137 2.36 0.92 -3.43
CA ASN A 137 3.27 2.03 -3.18
C ASN A 137 4.41 1.52 -2.28
N VAL A 138 5.64 1.85 -2.64
CA VAL A 138 6.79 1.70 -1.75
C VAL A 138 7.16 3.10 -1.30
N ARG A 139 6.91 3.46 -0.04
CA ARG A 139 6.96 4.85 0.45
C ARG A 139 8.29 5.58 0.19
N THR A 140 9.38 4.82 0.11
CA THR A 140 10.73 5.35 -0.15
C THR A 140 11.13 5.37 -1.62
N ILE A 141 10.32 4.80 -2.53
CA ILE A 141 10.59 4.67 -3.96
C ILE A 141 9.47 5.31 -4.80
N GLY A 142 8.21 4.97 -4.57
CA GLY A 142 7.05 5.51 -5.29
C GLY A 142 5.97 4.47 -5.57
N ASP A 143 5.03 4.83 -6.44
CA ASP A 143 3.97 3.95 -6.94
C ASP A 143 4.51 2.95 -7.97
N SER A 144 3.90 1.76 -8.01
CA SER A 144 4.20 0.78 -9.05
C SER A 144 3.70 1.18 -10.43
N ASN A 145 4.04 0.40 -11.45
CA ASN A 145 3.36 0.44 -12.74
C ASN A 145 1.84 0.26 -12.61
N GLU A 146 1.12 0.71 -13.66
CA GLU A 146 -0.28 0.34 -13.90
C GLU A 146 -0.37 -1.16 -14.20
N PHE A 147 -0.47 -1.97 -13.15
CA PHE A 147 -0.65 -3.41 -13.27
C PHE A 147 -2.11 -3.71 -13.67
N ASN A 148 -2.29 -4.15 -14.92
CA ASN A 148 -3.62 -4.28 -15.54
C ASN A 148 -4.42 -5.52 -15.09
N GLU A 149 -3.82 -6.46 -14.36
CA GLU A 149 -4.56 -7.63 -13.89
C GLU A 149 -5.45 -7.27 -12.70
N ARG A 150 -6.66 -7.82 -12.73
CA ARG A 150 -7.67 -7.63 -11.69
C ARG A 150 -7.84 -8.91 -10.90
N ILE A 151 -8.04 -8.78 -9.59
CA ILE A 151 -8.42 -9.90 -8.73
C ILE A 151 -9.92 -9.86 -8.50
N THR A 152 -10.57 -11.01 -8.59
CA THR A 152 -12.01 -11.15 -8.34
C THR A 152 -12.23 -11.55 -6.88
N GLY A 153 -12.97 -10.75 -6.12
CA GLY A 153 -13.56 -11.22 -4.88
C GLY A 153 -14.86 -11.99 -5.18
N LYS A 154 -15.04 -13.14 -4.54
CA LYS A 154 -16.23 -13.97 -4.70
C LYS A 154 -17.01 -14.04 -3.41
N ALA A 155 -18.30 -13.70 -3.48
CA ALA A 155 -19.20 -13.87 -2.35
C ALA A 155 -19.38 -15.35 -2.01
N THR A 156 -19.09 -15.72 -0.78
CA THR A 156 -19.29 -17.07 -0.25
C THR A 156 -19.93 -16.99 1.13
N VAL A 157 -20.72 -18.00 1.48
CA VAL A 157 -21.25 -18.19 2.83
C VAL A 157 -20.73 -19.52 3.34
N LYS A 158 -20.08 -19.50 4.50
CA LYS A 158 -19.43 -20.66 5.12
C LYS A 158 -20.23 -21.22 6.28
N SER A 159 -20.75 -20.36 7.14
CA SER A 159 -21.50 -20.80 8.33
C SER A 159 -22.44 -19.72 8.84
N ILE A 160 -23.40 -20.16 9.65
CA ILE A 160 -24.32 -19.31 10.43
C ILE A 160 -24.31 -19.78 11.88
N VAL A 161 -24.17 -18.86 12.84
CA VAL A 161 -24.10 -19.16 14.28
C VAL A 161 -24.86 -18.11 15.11
N PRO A 162 -25.79 -18.50 16.00
CA PRO A 162 -26.32 -19.86 16.16
C PRO A 162 -27.12 -20.30 14.92
N ASN A 163 -27.22 -21.61 14.70
CA ASN A 163 -28.01 -22.20 13.62
C ASN A 163 -29.48 -22.46 14.02
N SER A 164 -29.89 -21.94 15.17
CA SER A 164 -31.24 -22.02 15.70
C SER A 164 -31.53 -20.80 16.57
N GLY A 165 -32.80 -20.47 16.74
CA GLY A 165 -33.25 -19.30 17.49
C GLY A 165 -34.71 -19.44 17.92
N SER A 166 -35.20 -18.42 18.61
CA SER A 166 -36.59 -18.38 19.09
C SER A 166 -37.58 -18.28 17.94
N THR A 167 -38.71 -18.99 18.03
CA THR A 167 -39.84 -18.84 17.09
C THR A 167 -40.45 -17.44 17.13
N ASN A 168 -40.23 -16.69 18.21
CA ASN A 168 -40.64 -15.29 18.35
C ASN A 168 -39.59 -14.30 17.82
N GLY A 169 -38.50 -14.77 17.21
CA GLY A 169 -37.43 -13.93 16.66
C GLY A 169 -36.49 -13.33 17.72
N GLY A 170 -35.74 -12.29 17.32
CA GLY A 170 -34.81 -11.56 18.18
C GLY A 170 -33.42 -12.20 18.36
N THR A 171 -33.18 -13.38 17.78
CA THR A 171 -31.86 -14.03 17.81
C THR A 171 -30.91 -13.30 16.86
N ILE A 172 -29.81 -12.77 17.39
CA ILE A 172 -28.70 -12.23 16.59
C ILE A 172 -27.91 -13.43 16.04
N VAL A 173 -27.70 -13.47 14.73
CA VAL A 173 -26.95 -14.51 14.04
C VAL A 173 -25.73 -13.91 13.37
N LYS A 174 -24.62 -14.64 13.39
CA LYS A 174 -23.42 -14.30 12.66
C LYS A 174 -23.29 -15.20 11.45
N ILE A 175 -23.16 -14.61 10.27
CA ILE A 175 -22.92 -15.31 9.01
C ILE A 175 -21.46 -15.07 8.63
N GLN A 176 -20.68 -16.15 8.61
CA GLN A 176 -19.28 -16.10 8.18
C GLN A 176 -19.16 -16.43 6.70
N GLY A 177 -18.25 -15.77 6.00
CA GLY A 177 -18.08 -15.92 4.56
C GLY A 177 -17.00 -15.02 3.99
N ASN A 178 -17.22 -14.53 2.78
CA ASN A 178 -16.40 -13.54 2.08
C ASN A 178 -17.28 -12.73 1.13
N GLY A 179 -16.76 -11.59 0.64
CA GLY A 179 -17.41 -10.83 -0.42
C GLY A 179 -18.55 -9.94 0.02
N PHE A 180 -18.80 -9.82 1.33
CA PHE A 180 -19.87 -8.99 1.85
C PHE A 180 -19.52 -7.50 1.76
N THR A 181 -20.48 -6.70 1.32
CA THR A 181 -20.37 -5.24 1.15
C THR A 181 -21.47 -4.51 1.91
N VAL A 182 -21.30 -3.21 2.11
CA VAL A 182 -22.36 -2.32 2.59
C VAL A 182 -23.51 -2.37 1.57
N GLY A 183 -24.62 -2.99 1.95
CA GLY A 183 -25.76 -3.27 1.06
C GLY A 183 -26.10 -4.76 0.92
N SER A 184 -25.28 -5.65 1.48
CA SER A 184 -25.61 -7.08 1.58
C SER A 184 -26.95 -7.27 2.32
N SER A 185 -27.84 -8.06 1.74
CA SER A 185 -29.13 -8.42 2.33
C SER A 185 -29.15 -9.89 2.71
N VAL A 186 -29.64 -10.19 3.92
CA VAL A 186 -29.79 -11.57 4.39
C VAL A 186 -31.28 -11.92 4.43
N VAL A 187 -31.64 -13.07 3.85
CA VAL A 187 -32.99 -13.62 3.89
C VAL A 187 -32.94 -15.01 4.50
N LEU A 188 -33.70 -15.22 5.58
CA LEU A 188 -33.87 -16.52 6.21
C LEU A 188 -35.29 -17.03 5.92
N GLY A 189 -35.38 -18.03 5.04
CA GLY A 189 -36.67 -18.47 4.51
C GLY A 189 -37.32 -17.39 3.66
N GLN A 190 -38.38 -16.76 4.19
CA GLN A 190 -39.09 -15.64 3.53
C GLN A 190 -38.91 -14.31 4.27
N ALA A 191 -38.18 -14.29 5.39
CA ALA A 191 -38.01 -13.11 6.21
C ALA A 191 -36.68 -12.42 5.89
N ILE A 192 -36.74 -11.11 5.62
CA ILE A 192 -35.54 -10.26 5.51
C ILE A 192 -35.02 -10.00 6.92
N CYS A 193 -33.73 -10.26 7.13
CA CYS A 193 -33.06 -9.98 8.39
C CYS A 193 -32.64 -8.50 8.46
N LEU A 194 -32.71 -7.93 9.67
CA LEU A 194 -32.11 -6.63 9.94
C LEU A 194 -30.60 -6.81 10.11
N VAL A 195 -29.83 -6.39 9.11
CA VAL A 195 -28.37 -6.38 9.17
C VAL A 195 -27.91 -5.28 10.14
N LYS A 196 -27.20 -5.68 11.20
CA LYS A 196 -26.63 -4.81 12.22
C LYS A 196 -25.24 -4.33 11.84
N ASN A 197 -24.41 -5.23 11.30
CA ASN A 197 -23.04 -4.92 10.94
C ASN A 197 -22.58 -5.78 9.75
N VAL A 198 -21.72 -5.19 8.90
CA VAL A 198 -21.10 -5.90 7.77
C VAL A 198 -19.59 -5.70 7.81
N LYS A 199 -18.87 -6.81 7.77
CA LYS A 199 -17.45 -6.90 7.44
C LYS A 199 -17.31 -7.75 6.19
N ILE A 200 -16.16 -7.65 5.54
CA ILE A 200 -15.80 -8.44 4.35
C ILE A 200 -16.12 -9.94 4.46
N ASN A 201 -15.96 -10.49 5.68
CA ASN A 201 -16.03 -11.92 5.99
C ASN A 201 -17.09 -12.28 7.04
N GLU A 202 -17.89 -11.31 7.51
CA GLU A 202 -18.88 -11.52 8.55
C GLU A 202 -20.05 -10.54 8.40
N ILE A 203 -21.28 -11.06 8.48
CA ILE A 203 -22.50 -10.25 8.67
C ILE A 203 -23.08 -10.61 10.04
N GLU A 204 -23.53 -9.59 10.78
CA GLU A 204 -24.29 -9.69 12.03
C GLU A 204 -25.62 -8.93 11.91
#